data_AF-A0A2G9U0E4-F1
#
_entry.id   AF-A0A2G9U0E4-F1
#
_cell.length_a   1.000
_cell.length_b   1.000
_cell.length_c   1.000
_cell.angle_alpha   90.00
_cell.angle_beta   90.00
_cell.angle_gamma   90.00
#
_symmetry.space_group_name_H-M   'P 1'
#
loop_
_entity.id
_entity.type
_entity.pdbx_description
1 polymer ?
#
loop_
_entity_poly.entity_id
_entity_poly.type
_entity_poly.pdbx_seq_one_letter_code
_entity_poly.pdbx_strand_id
1 'polypeptide(L)'
;MGHQSESGHQRHWTIHRHDPRDGRSTDPTDLCPQLRPSNTGLLDPDTSDGRVIFFLPWERMTIAGTTDKPSEVTLSPIPTDADVEFILKISPTGLVTIAGGKWTTYRHMAEETMDACIKAHNLKPTNGCITAGLMLEGGHEYDPLMYIHLVQDYGLEVDVAQHLAHTYGDRAFVVARMCKMTGKRWPIIGTRLHQEFPYLDAEVRYAVREYACTAVDVIARRTRLAFLNTYAAHEVLPEVVRIMGEELGWSSQEQRAQLEKARQFIDVEMGQLAKQNAASNVSLNLTK
;
A
#
# COMPACT_ATOMS: atom_id res chain seq x y z
N MET A 1 -18.62 24.04 33.65
CA MET A 1 -17.92 24.83 32.61
C MET A 1 -16.45 24.42 32.67
N GLY A 2 -15.83 23.78 31.70
CA GLY A 2 -16.25 23.23 30.42
C GLY A 2 -15.40 21.98 30.13
N HIS A 3 -15.98 21.03 29.42
CA HIS A 3 -15.27 19.88 28.87
C HIS A 3 -14.30 20.36 27.77
N GLN A 4 -13.02 20.03 27.88
CA GLN A 4 -12.08 20.07 26.75
C GLN A 4 -12.14 18.71 26.05
N SER A 5 -12.53 18.73 24.77
CA SER A 5 -12.52 17.59 23.87
C SER A 5 -11.12 17.40 23.29
N GLU A 6 -10.52 16.24 23.50
CA GLU A 6 -9.34 15.79 22.78
C GLU A 6 -9.68 15.56 21.30
N SER A 7 -9.00 16.29 20.42
CA SER A 7 -9.11 16.11 18.97
C SER A 7 -7.97 15.22 18.48
N GLY A 8 -8.34 14.00 18.08
CA GLY A 8 -7.45 13.05 17.42
C GLY A 8 -6.97 13.60 16.07
N HIS A 9 -5.66 13.54 15.85
CA HIS A 9 -5.01 14.00 14.63
C HIS A 9 -5.04 12.90 13.56
N GLN A 10 -5.74 13.13 12.44
CA GLN A 10 -5.70 12.27 11.26
C GLN A 10 -4.67 12.80 10.25
N ARG A 11 -3.80 11.91 9.74
CA ARG A 11 -2.98 12.19 8.56
C ARG A 11 -3.86 11.99 7.32
N HIS A 12 -4.00 13.02 6.50
CA HIS A 12 -4.83 12.98 5.29
C HIS A 12 -3.96 12.69 4.07
N TRP A 13 -4.35 11.72 3.24
CA TRP A 13 -3.74 11.45 1.94
C TRP A 13 -4.76 11.78 0.85
N THR A 14 -4.40 12.60 -0.14
CA THR A 14 -5.30 12.94 -1.26
C THR A 14 -4.78 12.30 -2.55
N ILE A 15 -5.52 11.34 -3.08
CA ILE A 15 -5.24 10.67 -4.36
C ILE A 15 -6.16 11.30 -5.42
N HIS A 16 -5.57 11.98 -6.41
CA HIS A 16 -6.31 12.63 -7.51
C HIS A 16 -6.48 11.68 -8.71
N ARG A 17 -7.63 11.74 -9.40
CA ARG A 17 -7.95 10.93 -10.59
C ARG A 17 -8.70 11.79 -11.62
N HIS A 18 -8.47 11.55 -12.91
CA HIS A 18 -9.25 12.14 -14.01
C HIS A 18 -9.64 11.04 -15.01
N ASP A 19 -10.92 11.00 -15.42
CA ASP A 19 -11.44 10.16 -16.52
C ASP A 19 -11.10 10.82 -17.87
N PRO A 20 -10.41 10.14 -18.79
CA PRO A 20 -9.99 10.70 -20.08
C PRO A 20 -11.13 11.07 -21.05
N ARG A 21 -12.40 10.88 -20.68
CA ARG A 21 -13.57 11.17 -21.53
C ARG A 21 -14.22 12.54 -21.30
N ASP A 22 -13.88 13.25 -20.23
CA ASP A 22 -14.47 14.56 -19.93
C ASP A 22 -13.53 15.69 -20.36
N GLY A 23 -13.76 16.22 -21.57
CA GLY A 23 -12.90 17.20 -22.23
C GLY A 23 -13.04 18.64 -21.72
N ARG A 24 -13.72 18.91 -20.60
CA ARG A 24 -13.83 20.26 -20.01
C ARG A 24 -14.01 20.18 -18.50
N SER A 25 -12.98 20.54 -17.75
CA SER A 25 -13.12 20.90 -16.34
C SER A 25 -12.49 22.27 -16.13
N THR A 26 -13.20 23.12 -15.37
CA THR A 26 -12.83 24.50 -15.02
C THR A 26 -12.41 24.60 -13.54
N ASP A 27 -11.88 23.51 -12.97
CA ASP A 27 -11.41 23.46 -11.59
C ASP A 27 -9.96 24.00 -11.51
N PRO A 28 -9.66 25.03 -10.69
CA PRO A 28 -8.29 25.52 -10.49
C PRO A 28 -7.35 24.50 -9.81
N THR A 29 -7.84 23.32 -9.41
CA THR A 29 -7.03 22.17 -8.96
C THR A 29 -6.75 21.12 -10.05
N ASP A 30 -7.21 21.34 -11.28
CA ASP A 30 -6.83 20.51 -12.43
C ASP A 30 -5.40 20.79 -12.86
N LEU A 31 -4.49 19.94 -12.40
CA LEU A 31 -3.15 19.84 -12.95
C LEU A 31 -3.25 19.43 -14.43
N CYS A 32 -2.67 20.29 -15.28
CA CYS A 32 -2.65 20.14 -16.73
C CYS A 32 -2.20 18.71 -17.13
N PRO A 33 -2.84 18.05 -18.12
CA PRO A 33 -2.48 16.69 -18.57
C PRO A 33 -0.99 16.51 -18.95
N GLN A 34 -0.29 17.62 -19.21
CA GLN A 34 1.13 17.68 -19.57
C GLN A 34 2.09 17.44 -18.39
N LEU A 35 1.61 17.49 -17.13
CA LEU A 35 2.41 17.27 -15.92
C LEU A 35 2.26 15.85 -15.36
N ARG A 36 1.75 14.89 -16.15
CA ARG A 36 1.62 13.47 -15.77
C ARG A 36 2.79 12.66 -16.32
N PRO A 37 3.88 12.49 -15.57
CA PRO A 37 4.89 11.53 -15.97
C PRO A 37 4.30 10.12 -15.82
N SER A 38 4.10 9.43 -16.94
CA SER A 38 3.58 8.06 -16.97
C SER A 38 4.54 7.03 -16.37
N ASN A 39 5.82 7.38 -16.23
CA ASN A 39 6.87 6.46 -15.77
C ASN A 39 8.00 7.15 -14.98
N THR A 40 7.80 8.37 -14.47
CA THR A 40 8.85 9.15 -13.78
C THR A 40 8.23 9.91 -12.60
N GLY A 41 8.94 10.05 -11.48
CA GLY A 41 8.48 10.93 -10.41
C GLY A 41 8.76 12.39 -10.76
N LEU A 42 7.82 13.29 -10.47
CA LEU A 42 8.03 14.73 -10.52
C LEU A 42 8.21 15.27 -9.10
N LEU A 43 9.16 16.18 -8.92
CA LEU A 43 9.40 16.88 -7.66
C LEU A 43 9.17 18.36 -7.91
N ASP A 44 8.25 18.95 -7.15
CA ASP A 44 8.03 20.39 -7.10
C ASP A 44 8.66 20.94 -5.80
N PRO A 45 9.80 21.63 -5.88
CA PRO A 45 10.50 22.15 -4.71
C PRO A 45 10.02 23.54 -4.29
N ASP A 46 9.16 24.20 -5.07
CA ASP A 46 8.82 25.62 -4.91
C ASP A 46 7.30 25.84 -4.85
N THR A 47 6.66 25.18 -3.89
CA THR A 47 5.26 25.46 -3.58
C THR A 47 5.12 26.79 -2.82
N SER A 48 3.94 27.42 -2.91
CA SER A 48 3.66 28.71 -2.26
C SER A 48 3.83 28.73 -0.73
N ASP A 49 3.97 27.56 -0.09
CA ASP A 49 4.23 27.35 1.32
C ASP A 49 5.65 26.85 1.65
N GLY A 50 6.57 26.83 0.67
CA GLY A 50 7.99 26.44 0.84
C GLY A 50 8.21 24.96 1.10
N ARG A 51 7.26 24.10 0.72
CA ARG A 51 7.32 22.65 0.90
C ARG A 51 7.77 21.97 -0.39
N VAL A 52 8.29 20.76 -0.24
CA VAL A 52 8.58 19.89 -1.38
C VAL A 52 7.41 18.92 -1.57
N ILE A 53 6.80 18.95 -2.74
CA ILE A 53 5.78 17.98 -3.12
C ILE A 53 6.35 17.02 -4.16
N PHE A 54 6.20 15.73 -3.89
CA PHE A 54 6.46 14.64 -4.81
C PHE A 54 5.16 14.25 -5.50
N PHE A 55 5.23 14.08 -6.81
CA PHE A 55 4.21 13.48 -7.65
C PHE A 55 4.77 12.16 -8.20
N LEU A 56 4.37 11.05 -7.61
CA LEU A 56 4.87 9.73 -7.95
C LEU A 56 3.80 8.93 -8.71
N PRO A 57 4.09 8.42 -9.93
CA PRO A 57 3.18 7.51 -10.60
C PRO A 57 3.11 6.19 -9.81
N TRP A 58 1.90 5.70 -9.58
CA TRP A 58 1.65 4.47 -8.84
C TRP A 58 0.36 3.80 -9.33
N GLU A 59 0.45 2.57 -9.85
CA GLU A 59 -0.71 1.77 -10.28
C GLU A 59 -1.71 2.54 -11.19
N ARG A 60 -1.16 3.22 -12.23
CA ARG A 60 -1.91 4.10 -13.16
C ARG A 60 -2.53 5.35 -12.52
N MET A 61 -2.20 5.64 -11.27
CA MET A 61 -2.55 6.84 -10.51
C MET A 61 -1.30 7.71 -10.29
N THR A 62 -1.50 8.91 -9.77
CA THR A 62 -0.40 9.74 -9.25
C THR A 62 -0.64 9.99 -7.76
N ILE A 63 0.34 9.66 -6.93
CA ILE A 63 0.37 10.01 -5.52
C ILE A 63 1.03 11.38 -5.39
N ALA A 64 0.38 12.32 -4.71
CA ALA A 64 0.94 13.61 -4.34
C ALA A 64 1.15 13.69 -2.82
N GLY A 65 2.33 14.11 -2.37
CA GLY A 65 2.71 14.25 -0.95
C GLY A 65 4.21 14.53 -0.79
N THR A 66 4.82 14.66 0.39
CA THR A 66 4.25 14.77 1.74
C THR A 66 4.10 16.24 2.12
N THR A 67 3.15 16.56 3.00
CA THR A 67 3.02 17.88 3.61
C THR A 67 3.72 17.87 4.97
N ASP A 68 4.96 18.34 5.03
CA ASP A 68 5.66 18.56 6.31
C ASP A 68 5.62 20.04 6.69
N LYS A 69 5.45 20.37 7.98
CA LYS A 69 5.64 21.76 8.45
C LYS A 69 7.13 22.13 8.32
N PRO A 70 7.43 23.41 8.00
CA PRO A 70 8.74 23.82 7.49
C PRO A 70 9.91 23.53 8.46
N SER A 71 11.01 23.06 7.88
CA SER A 71 12.39 23.07 8.38
C SER A 71 13.23 23.90 7.39
N GLU A 72 14.31 24.54 7.84
CA GLU A 72 15.06 25.52 7.03
C GLU A 72 15.72 24.88 5.78
N VAL A 73 15.48 25.49 4.61
CA VAL A 73 15.94 25.02 3.30
C VAL A 73 17.40 25.43 3.07
N THR A 74 18.28 24.44 2.84
CA THR A 74 19.67 24.67 2.40
C THR A 74 19.96 23.90 1.12
N LEU A 75 20.82 24.47 0.25
CA LEU A 75 21.17 23.95 -1.09
C LEU A 75 22.10 22.70 -1.05
N SER A 76 22.49 22.26 0.14
CA SER A 76 23.21 21.01 0.39
C SER A 76 22.93 20.62 1.84
N PRO A 77 21.77 19.99 2.12
CA PRO A 77 21.49 19.49 3.45
C PRO A 77 22.50 18.38 3.72
N ILE A 78 23.55 18.70 4.47
CA ILE A 78 24.38 17.69 5.10
C ILE A 78 23.48 17.09 6.18
N PRO A 79 23.15 15.79 6.13
CA PRO A 79 22.37 15.18 7.19
C PRO A 79 23.09 15.42 8.51
N THR A 80 22.50 16.26 9.36
CA THR A 80 22.91 16.35 10.76
C THR A 80 22.63 14.99 11.39
N ASP A 81 23.53 14.50 12.25
CA ASP A 81 23.32 13.22 12.97
C ASP A 81 21.98 13.19 13.74
N ALA A 82 21.43 14.37 14.06
CA ALA A 82 20.13 14.59 14.69
C ALA A 82 18.89 14.55 13.74
N ASP A 83 19.04 14.66 12.42
CA ASP A 83 17.94 14.49 11.44
C ASP A 83 17.92 13.08 10.82
N VAL A 84 18.96 12.31 11.10
CA VAL A 84 19.10 10.87 10.85
C VAL A 84 18.88 10.08 12.16
N GLU A 85 18.49 10.74 13.25
CA GLU A 85 18.62 10.24 14.62
C GLU A 85 17.81 8.97 14.89
N PHE A 86 18.51 7.86 14.72
CA PHE A 86 18.24 6.60 15.33
C PHE A 86 18.51 6.74 16.83
N ILE A 87 17.46 6.91 17.63
CA ILE A 87 17.63 6.86 19.08
C ILE A 87 17.60 5.39 19.48
N LEU A 88 18.77 4.76 19.37
CA LEU A 88 19.02 3.43 19.88
C LEU A 88 19.44 3.52 21.34
N LYS A 89 18.50 3.22 22.24
CA LYS A 89 18.71 3.38 23.68
C LYS A 89 18.70 2.03 24.37
N ILE A 90 19.75 1.76 25.16
CA ILE A 90 19.82 0.60 26.04
C ILE A 90 19.45 1.08 27.45
N SER A 91 18.35 0.58 27.98
CA SER A 91 17.93 0.79 29.37
C SER A 91 18.90 0.09 30.34
N PRO A 92 19.07 0.57 31.58
CA PRO A 92 19.76 -0.17 32.64
C PRO A 92 19.18 -1.58 32.88
N THR A 93 17.93 -1.81 32.50
CA THR A 93 17.26 -3.13 32.56
C THR A 93 17.60 -4.06 31.39
N GLY A 94 18.40 -3.60 30.42
CA GLY A 94 18.74 -4.32 29.20
C GLY A 94 17.74 -4.15 28.05
N LEU A 95 16.67 -3.36 28.22
CA LEU A 95 15.73 -3.07 27.12
C LEU A 95 16.42 -2.24 26.02
N VAL A 96 16.44 -2.76 24.79
CA VAL A 96 16.89 -2.04 23.59
C VAL A 96 15.68 -1.39 22.92
N THR A 97 15.70 -0.07 22.82
CA THR A 97 14.65 0.72 22.14
C THR A 97 15.19 1.26 20.83
N ILE A 98 14.40 1.12 19.76
CA ILE A 98 14.59 1.82 18.49
C ILE A 98 13.50 2.88 18.37
N ALA A 99 13.87 4.13 18.16
CA ALA A 99 12.94 5.19 17.79
C ALA A 99 13.43 5.90 16.52
N GLY A 100 12.48 6.29 15.66
CA GLY A 100 12.77 6.90 14.36
C GLY A 100 13.04 5.87 13.26
N GLY A 101 13.74 6.32 12.21
CA GLY A 101 14.11 5.50 11.06
C GLY A 101 13.38 5.81 9.77
N LYS A 102 14.03 5.48 8.65
CA LYS A 102 13.48 5.63 7.30
C LYS A 102 13.34 4.25 6.65
N TRP A 103 12.34 4.08 5.79
CA TRP A 103 12.15 2.86 5.00
C TRP A 103 13.38 2.51 4.16
N THR A 104 14.18 3.49 3.74
CA THR A 104 15.41 3.27 2.98
C THR A 104 16.57 2.73 3.81
N THR A 105 16.55 2.95 5.14
CA THR A 105 17.64 2.57 6.06
C THR A 105 17.28 1.38 6.95
N TYR A 106 16.09 0.81 6.81
CA TYR A 106 15.54 -0.20 7.73
C TYR A 106 16.48 -1.41 7.96
N ARG A 107 17.15 -1.90 6.90
CA ARG A 107 18.06 -3.05 7.00
C ARG A 107 19.28 -2.73 7.87
N HIS A 108 19.90 -1.57 7.64
CA HIS A 108 21.04 -1.12 8.41
C HIS A 108 20.65 -0.87 9.87
N MET A 109 19.49 -0.25 10.09
CA MET A 109 18.95 -0.05 11.44
C MET A 109 18.70 -1.37 12.17
N ALA A 110 18.18 -2.39 11.49
CA ALA A 110 17.98 -3.71 12.06
C ALA A 110 19.32 -4.36 12.46
N GLU A 111 20.35 -4.22 11.63
CA GLU A 111 21.71 -4.69 11.90
C GLU A 111 22.29 -4.02 13.16
N GLU A 112 22.27 -2.68 13.24
CA GLU A 112 22.75 -1.93 14.42
C GLU A 112 21.96 -2.27 15.69
N THR A 113 20.66 -2.48 15.57
CA THR A 113 19.82 -2.93 16.70
C THR A 113 20.27 -4.30 17.19
N MET A 114 20.52 -5.23 16.28
CA MET A 114 20.98 -6.56 16.64
C MET A 114 22.36 -6.51 17.32
N ASP A 115 23.27 -5.67 16.85
CA ASP A 115 24.57 -5.44 17.50
C ASP A 115 24.42 -4.87 18.92
N ALA A 116 23.50 -3.92 19.11
CA ALA A 116 23.19 -3.39 20.44
C ALA A 116 22.60 -4.47 21.36
N CYS A 117 21.70 -5.32 20.86
CA CYS A 117 21.16 -6.47 21.61
C CYS A 117 22.26 -7.47 21.99
N ILE A 118 23.17 -7.78 21.06
CA ILE A 118 24.32 -8.67 21.28
C ILE A 118 25.20 -8.12 22.41
N LYS A 119 25.51 -6.82 22.37
CA LYS A 119 26.32 -6.15 23.39
C LYS A 119 25.60 -6.05 24.74
N ALA A 120 24.31 -5.69 24.74
CA ALA A 120 23.53 -5.51 25.96
C ALA A 120 23.30 -6.82 26.74
N HIS A 121 23.16 -7.94 26.01
CA HIS A 121 22.86 -9.25 26.59
C HIS A 121 24.02 -10.25 26.52
N ASN A 122 25.22 -9.79 26.12
CA ASN A 122 26.42 -10.62 25.97
C ASN A 122 26.16 -11.89 25.14
N LEU A 123 25.40 -11.74 24.05
CA LEU A 123 25.09 -12.85 23.15
C LEU A 123 26.33 -13.22 22.33
N LYS A 124 26.44 -14.49 21.94
CA LYS A 124 27.56 -14.99 21.13
C LYS A 124 27.01 -15.50 19.80
N PRO A 125 26.89 -14.63 18.78
CA PRO A 125 26.41 -15.06 17.48
C PRO A 125 27.44 -16.02 16.84
N THR A 126 26.93 -17.00 16.08
CA THR A 126 27.77 -17.97 15.36
C THR A 126 28.49 -17.33 14.17
N ASN A 127 27.91 -16.27 13.60
CA ASN A 127 28.38 -15.58 12.41
C ASN A 127 27.94 -14.11 12.44
N GLY A 128 28.59 -13.27 11.64
CA GLY A 128 28.21 -11.87 11.49
C GLY A 128 26.88 -11.68 10.76
N CYS A 129 26.46 -10.42 10.61
CA CYS A 129 25.27 -10.09 9.84
C CYS A 129 25.42 -10.53 8.37
N ILE A 130 24.43 -11.27 7.87
CA ILE A 130 24.39 -11.75 6.47
C ILE A 130 23.25 -11.12 5.67
N THR A 131 22.51 -10.17 6.26
CA THR A 131 21.27 -9.63 5.68
C THR A 131 21.49 -8.84 4.39
N ALA A 132 22.70 -8.32 4.17
CA ALA A 132 23.03 -7.57 2.95
C ALA A 132 22.97 -8.44 1.67
N GLY A 133 23.26 -9.73 1.78
CA GLY A 133 23.19 -10.69 0.68
C GLY A 133 21.93 -11.57 0.69
N LEU A 134 21.04 -11.38 1.67
CA LEU A 134 19.84 -12.20 1.83
C LEU A 134 18.71 -11.61 1.00
N MET A 135 18.27 -12.34 -0.01
CA MET A 135 17.11 -11.96 -0.81
C MET A 135 15.83 -12.12 0.01
N LEU A 136 14.94 -11.14 -0.09
CA LEU A 136 13.61 -11.25 0.49
C LEU A 136 12.80 -12.30 -0.27
N GLU A 137 11.80 -12.85 0.39
CA GLU A 137 10.85 -13.77 -0.23
C GLU A 137 10.16 -13.11 -1.44
N GLY A 138 10.02 -13.85 -2.55
CA GLY A 138 9.61 -13.29 -3.85
C GLY A 138 10.79 -12.91 -4.76
N GLY A 139 11.98 -12.67 -4.20
CA GLY A 139 13.10 -12.08 -4.95
C GLY A 139 14.12 -13.05 -5.57
N HIS A 140 14.04 -14.36 -5.35
CA HIS A 140 15.14 -15.27 -5.70
C HIS A 140 15.19 -15.60 -7.20
N GLU A 141 14.05 -15.97 -7.77
CA GLU A 141 13.91 -16.33 -9.19
C GLU A 141 13.10 -15.27 -9.96
N TYR A 142 13.19 -14.02 -9.53
CA TYR A 142 12.48 -12.93 -10.20
C TYR A 142 13.11 -12.66 -11.57
N ASP A 143 12.26 -12.69 -12.60
CA ASP A 143 12.59 -12.28 -13.95
C ASP A 143 11.44 -11.45 -14.53
N PRO A 144 11.68 -10.29 -15.17
CA PRO A 144 10.61 -9.47 -15.74
C PRO A 144 9.76 -10.19 -16.78
N LEU A 145 10.24 -11.27 -17.40
CA LEU A 145 9.50 -12.06 -18.39
C LEU A 145 8.81 -13.29 -17.78
N MET A 146 8.91 -13.52 -16.47
CA MET A 146 8.30 -14.68 -15.80
C MET A 146 6.77 -14.75 -15.96
N TYR A 147 6.11 -13.60 -16.19
CA TYR A 147 4.68 -13.57 -16.45
C TYR A 147 4.28 -14.37 -17.70
N ILE A 148 5.20 -14.56 -18.66
CA ILE A 148 4.98 -15.37 -19.86
C ILE A 148 4.71 -16.83 -19.46
N HIS A 149 5.47 -17.36 -18.50
CA HIS A 149 5.26 -18.71 -17.96
C HIS A 149 3.94 -18.83 -17.20
N LEU A 150 3.56 -17.80 -16.43
CA LEU A 150 2.24 -17.76 -15.77
C LEU A 150 1.09 -17.79 -16.79
N VAL A 151 1.24 -17.13 -17.95
CA VAL A 151 0.23 -17.18 -19.02
C VAL A 151 0.23 -18.54 -19.71
N GLN A 152 1.39 -19.07 -20.09
CA GLN A 152 1.51 -20.28 -20.90
C GLN A 152 1.21 -21.56 -20.12
N ASP A 153 1.74 -21.69 -18.91
CA ASP A 153 1.68 -22.93 -18.13
C ASP A 153 0.39 -23.04 -17.32
N TYR A 154 -0.16 -21.90 -16.87
CA TYR A 154 -1.33 -21.84 -16.01
C TYR A 154 -2.59 -21.30 -16.71
N GLY A 155 -2.45 -20.62 -17.85
CA GLY A 155 -3.59 -20.07 -18.59
C GLY A 155 -4.22 -18.83 -17.93
N LEU A 156 -3.41 -17.99 -17.29
CA LEU A 156 -3.84 -16.71 -16.70
C LEU A 156 -3.95 -15.60 -17.75
N GLU A 157 -4.81 -14.61 -17.50
CA GLU A 157 -4.84 -13.38 -18.32
C GLU A 157 -3.52 -12.61 -18.16
N VAL A 158 -3.11 -11.90 -19.22
CA VAL A 158 -1.79 -11.26 -19.29
C VAL A 158 -1.59 -10.21 -18.21
N ASP A 159 -2.59 -9.35 -17.97
CA ASP A 159 -2.55 -8.31 -16.95
C ASP A 159 -2.49 -8.89 -15.53
N VAL A 160 -3.22 -9.98 -15.27
CA VAL A 160 -3.17 -10.73 -14.01
C VAL A 160 -1.79 -11.36 -13.81
N ALA A 161 -1.26 -12.02 -14.84
CA ALA A 161 0.07 -12.63 -14.77
C ALA A 161 1.17 -11.59 -14.50
N GLN A 162 1.09 -10.42 -15.14
CA GLN A 162 1.99 -9.31 -14.89
C GLN A 162 1.85 -8.78 -13.46
N HIS A 163 0.62 -8.59 -12.98
CA HIS A 163 0.36 -8.17 -11.59
C HIS A 163 0.97 -9.14 -10.58
N LEU A 164 0.74 -10.45 -10.75
CA LEU A 164 1.28 -11.46 -9.83
C LEU A 164 2.81 -11.48 -9.85
N ALA A 165 3.43 -11.40 -11.04
CA ALA A 165 4.89 -11.35 -11.16
C ALA A 165 5.49 -10.11 -10.48
N HIS A 166 4.89 -8.93 -10.63
CA HIS A 166 5.39 -7.70 -10.00
C HIS A 166 5.16 -7.67 -8.48
N THR A 167 4.08 -8.28 -7.99
CA THR A 167 3.71 -8.23 -6.57
C THR A 167 4.37 -9.33 -5.75
N TYR A 168 4.40 -10.55 -6.28
CA TYR A 168 4.83 -11.75 -5.55
C TYR A 168 6.16 -12.32 -6.04
N GLY A 169 6.68 -11.84 -7.17
CA GLY A 169 7.92 -12.35 -7.78
C GLY A 169 7.87 -13.87 -7.95
N ASP A 170 8.89 -14.58 -7.48
CA ASP A 170 8.97 -16.05 -7.53
C ASP A 170 7.77 -16.78 -6.87
N ARG A 171 7.06 -16.13 -5.94
CA ARG A 171 5.86 -16.67 -5.30
C ARG A 171 4.62 -16.60 -6.18
N ALA A 172 4.64 -15.88 -7.29
CA ALA A 172 3.51 -15.80 -8.22
C ALA A 172 3.02 -17.18 -8.69
N PHE A 173 3.93 -18.14 -8.89
CA PHE A 173 3.60 -19.52 -9.26
C PHE A 173 2.86 -20.29 -8.16
N VAL A 174 3.14 -19.97 -6.90
CA VAL A 174 2.43 -20.54 -5.73
C VAL A 174 1.01 -20.00 -5.71
N VAL A 175 0.83 -18.69 -5.90
CA VAL A 175 -0.49 -18.05 -6.00
C VAL A 175 -1.29 -18.63 -7.18
N ALA A 176 -0.67 -18.77 -8.35
CA ALA A 176 -1.30 -19.35 -9.53
C ALA A 176 -1.77 -20.79 -9.27
N ARG A 177 -0.98 -21.61 -8.56
CA ARG A 177 -1.36 -22.99 -8.20
C ARG A 177 -2.55 -23.06 -7.22
N MET A 178 -2.80 -22.00 -6.46
CA MET A 178 -3.95 -21.91 -5.55
C MET A 178 -5.24 -21.47 -6.26
N CYS A 179 -5.16 -21.04 -7.52
CA CYS A 179 -6.31 -20.61 -8.28
C CYS A 179 -7.22 -21.79 -8.63
N LYS A 180 -8.54 -21.55 -8.51
CA LYS A 180 -9.55 -22.49 -9.00
C LYS A 180 -9.65 -22.41 -10.53
N MET A 181 -10.06 -23.51 -11.16
CA MET A 181 -10.42 -23.52 -12.58
C MET A 181 -11.67 -22.67 -12.80
N THR A 182 -11.68 -21.87 -13.85
CA THR A 182 -12.80 -20.97 -14.17
C THR A 182 -13.93 -21.68 -14.92
N GLY A 183 -13.65 -22.84 -15.51
CA GLY A 183 -14.54 -23.54 -16.44
C GLY A 183 -14.66 -22.89 -17.83
N LYS A 184 -13.88 -21.83 -18.11
CA LYS A 184 -13.83 -21.17 -19.41
C LYS A 184 -12.71 -21.75 -20.27
N ARG A 185 -12.78 -21.54 -21.58
CA ARG A 185 -11.65 -21.81 -22.49
C ARG A 185 -10.45 -20.91 -22.20
N TRP A 186 -10.73 -19.67 -21.81
CA TRP A 186 -9.74 -18.68 -21.40
C TRP A 186 -10.40 -17.62 -20.49
N PRO A 187 -9.73 -17.14 -19.43
CA PRO A 187 -8.56 -17.77 -18.78
C PRO A 187 -8.92 -19.14 -18.19
N ILE A 188 -7.94 -20.04 -18.10
CA ILE A 188 -8.15 -21.43 -17.61
C ILE A 188 -8.35 -21.43 -16.09
N ILE A 189 -7.56 -20.65 -15.37
CA ILE A 189 -7.62 -20.49 -13.92
C ILE A 189 -7.66 -19.01 -13.54
N GLY A 190 -8.00 -18.73 -12.28
CA GLY A 190 -7.94 -17.39 -11.71
C GLY A 190 -9.27 -16.66 -11.85
N THR A 191 -10.02 -16.64 -10.74
CA THR A 191 -11.26 -15.88 -10.65
C THR A 191 -10.94 -14.50 -10.08
N ARG A 192 -11.18 -13.46 -10.87
CA ARG A 192 -11.01 -12.08 -10.42
C ARG A 192 -12.01 -11.75 -9.30
N LEU A 193 -11.55 -10.99 -8.31
CA LEU A 193 -12.41 -10.38 -7.30
C LEU A 193 -13.28 -9.27 -7.91
N HIS A 194 -12.71 -8.47 -8.81
CA HIS A 194 -13.39 -7.41 -9.56
C HIS A 194 -12.98 -7.46 -11.02
N GLN A 195 -13.92 -7.22 -11.95
CA GLN A 195 -13.65 -7.37 -13.39
C GLN A 195 -12.57 -6.41 -13.91
N GLU A 196 -12.54 -5.19 -13.38
CA GLU A 196 -11.62 -4.14 -13.83
C GLU A 196 -10.21 -4.18 -13.21
N PHE A 197 -9.99 -5.04 -12.21
CA PHE A 197 -8.71 -5.11 -11.49
C PHE A 197 -8.08 -6.51 -11.60
N PRO A 198 -6.75 -6.62 -11.56
CA PRO A 198 -6.07 -7.90 -11.75
C PRO A 198 -6.01 -8.77 -10.49
N TYR A 199 -6.81 -8.45 -9.45
CA TYR A 199 -6.78 -9.17 -8.17
C TYR A 199 -7.63 -10.44 -8.21
N LEU A 200 -7.05 -11.55 -7.75
CA LEU A 200 -7.67 -12.87 -7.72
C LEU A 200 -8.15 -13.28 -6.34
N ASP A 201 -9.14 -14.17 -6.29
CA ASP A 201 -9.58 -14.82 -5.06
C ASP A 201 -8.47 -15.65 -4.38
N ALA A 202 -7.54 -16.19 -5.16
CA ALA A 202 -6.35 -16.90 -4.69
C ALA A 202 -5.39 -16.00 -3.91
N GLU A 203 -5.29 -14.71 -4.25
CA GLU A 203 -4.46 -13.75 -3.51
C GLU A 203 -4.98 -13.54 -2.09
N VAL A 204 -6.29 -13.59 -1.87
CA VAL A 204 -6.89 -13.51 -0.52
C VAL A 204 -6.44 -14.72 0.32
N ARG A 205 -6.47 -15.92 -0.26
CA ARG A 205 -6.03 -17.14 0.42
C ARG A 205 -4.54 -17.13 0.69
N TYR A 206 -3.75 -16.65 -0.27
CA TYR A 206 -2.32 -16.51 -0.10
C TYR A 206 -1.99 -15.46 0.97
N ALA A 207 -2.70 -14.33 1.00
CA ALA A 207 -2.54 -13.29 2.02
C ALA A 207 -2.79 -13.82 3.44
N VAL A 208 -3.75 -14.73 3.64
CA VAL A 208 -3.96 -15.39 4.94
C VAL A 208 -2.75 -16.23 5.34
N ARG A 209 -2.09 -16.90 4.39
CA ARG A 209 -0.82 -17.60 4.65
C ARG A 209 0.33 -16.64 4.97
N GLU A 210 0.28 -15.43 4.43
CA GLU A 210 1.15 -14.30 4.78
C GLU A 210 0.67 -13.52 6.03
N TYR A 211 -0.02 -14.21 6.93
CA TYR A 211 -0.48 -13.69 8.22
C TYR A 211 -1.44 -12.49 8.14
N ALA A 212 -2.22 -12.37 7.07
CA ALA A 212 -3.34 -11.43 7.05
C ALA A 212 -4.44 -11.93 8.00
N CYS A 213 -4.75 -11.13 9.02
CA CYS A 213 -5.69 -11.48 10.07
C CYS A 213 -6.98 -10.67 10.03
N THR A 214 -7.05 -9.62 9.20
CA THR A 214 -8.21 -8.74 9.07
C THR A 214 -8.53 -8.46 7.62
N ALA A 215 -9.79 -8.13 7.31
CA ALA A 215 -10.19 -7.74 5.95
C ALA A 215 -9.44 -6.48 5.47
N VAL A 216 -9.06 -5.60 6.40
CA VAL A 216 -8.24 -4.40 6.12
C VAL A 216 -6.84 -4.77 5.64
N ASP A 217 -6.23 -5.83 6.18
CA ASP A 217 -4.90 -6.28 5.73
C ASP A 217 -4.91 -6.64 4.24
N VAL A 218 -5.98 -7.31 3.78
CA VAL A 218 -6.10 -7.71 2.39
C VAL A 218 -6.42 -6.52 1.48
N ILE A 219 -7.45 -5.74 1.81
CA ILE A 219 -7.97 -4.69 0.92
C ILE A 219 -7.06 -3.45 0.85
N ALA A 220 -6.34 -3.15 1.94
CA ALA A 220 -5.51 -1.96 2.04
C ALA A 220 -4.01 -2.25 1.90
N ARG A 221 -3.50 -3.38 2.40
CA ARG A 221 -2.05 -3.63 2.46
C ARG A 221 -1.55 -4.61 1.40
N ARG A 222 -2.28 -5.69 1.14
CA ARG A 222 -1.88 -6.74 0.18
C ARG A 222 -2.29 -6.40 -1.25
N THR A 223 -3.58 -6.12 -1.48
CA THR A 223 -4.08 -5.71 -2.81
C THR A 223 -3.98 -4.20 -3.03
N ARG A 224 -4.13 -3.42 -1.94
CA ARG A 224 -4.17 -1.95 -1.94
C ARG A 224 -5.33 -1.35 -2.75
N LEU A 225 -6.33 -2.16 -3.09
CA LEU A 225 -7.52 -1.72 -3.83
C LEU A 225 -8.26 -0.58 -3.14
N ALA A 226 -8.26 -0.54 -1.81
CA ALA A 226 -8.88 0.55 -1.03
C ALA A 226 -8.27 1.93 -1.33
N PHE A 227 -7.00 2.00 -1.71
CA PHE A 227 -6.34 3.25 -2.12
C PHE A 227 -6.64 3.60 -3.58
N LEU A 228 -6.76 2.59 -4.44
CA LEU A 228 -6.94 2.79 -5.89
C LEU A 228 -8.37 3.16 -6.24
N ASN A 229 -9.35 2.45 -5.67
CA ASN A 229 -10.76 2.66 -5.94
C ASN A 229 -11.63 2.16 -4.78
N THR A 230 -12.17 3.11 -4.01
CA THR A 230 -13.00 2.82 -2.84
C THR A 230 -14.32 2.13 -3.20
N TYR A 231 -14.90 2.41 -4.37
CA TYR A 231 -16.12 1.74 -4.83
C TYR A 231 -15.87 0.27 -5.15
N ALA A 232 -14.86 -0.02 -5.96
CA ALA A 232 -14.45 -1.40 -6.24
C ALA A 232 -14.04 -2.14 -4.96
N ALA A 233 -13.38 -1.46 -4.01
CA ALA A 233 -13.05 -2.02 -2.71
C ALA A 233 -14.31 -2.43 -1.92
N HIS A 234 -15.37 -1.61 -1.89
CA HIS A 234 -16.64 -1.96 -1.26
C HIS A 234 -17.35 -3.14 -1.93
N GLU A 235 -17.28 -3.22 -3.26
CA GLU A 235 -17.91 -4.30 -4.04
C GLU A 235 -17.27 -5.66 -3.76
N VAL A 236 -15.94 -5.73 -3.69
CA VAL A 236 -15.24 -7.01 -3.45
C VAL A 236 -15.21 -7.42 -1.98
N LEU A 237 -15.43 -6.49 -1.05
CA LEU A 237 -15.24 -6.72 0.38
C LEU A 237 -16.05 -7.91 0.95
N PRO A 238 -17.33 -8.13 0.58
CA PRO A 238 -18.08 -9.29 1.03
C PRO A 238 -17.41 -10.61 0.62
N GLU A 239 -16.88 -10.68 -0.61
CA GLU A 239 -16.22 -11.89 -1.12
C GLU A 239 -14.87 -12.12 -0.44
N VAL A 240 -14.09 -11.05 -0.20
CA VAL A 240 -12.84 -11.11 0.58
C VAL A 240 -13.11 -11.65 1.99
N VAL A 241 -14.11 -11.10 2.69
CA VAL A 241 -14.49 -11.54 4.04
C VAL A 241 -14.96 -13.00 4.04
N ARG A 242 -15.72 -13.41 3.02
CA ARG A 242 -16.17 -14.80 2.88
C ARG A 242 -14.98 -15.75 2.75
N ILE A 243 -14.03 -15.45 1.85
CA ILE A 243 -12.83 -16.28 1.64
C ILE A 243 -11.96 -16.31 2.89
N MET A 244 -11.69 -15.15 3.51
CA MET A 244 -10.93 -15.11 4.78
C MET A 244 -11.63 -15.88 5.89
N GLY A 245 -12.96 -15.82 5.94
CA GLY A 245 -13.75 -16.57 6.93
C GLY A 245 -13.65 -18.08 6.75
N GLU A 246 -13.54 -18.57 5.51
CA GLU A 246 -13.27 -19.98 5.21
C GLU A 246 -11.86 -20.40 5.67
N GLU A 247 -10.84 -19.60 5.37
CA GLU A 247 -9.44 -19.93 5.67
C GLU A 247 -9.11 -19.80 7.18
N LEU A 248 -9.70 -18.82 7.88
CA LEU A 248 -9.45 -18.53 9.30
C LEU A 248 -10.49 -19.14 10.25
N GLY A 249 -11.54 -19.78 9.71
CA GLY A 249 -12.61 -20.38 10.52
C GLY A 249 -13.46 -19.35 11.26
N TRP A 250 -13.74 -18.20 10.65
CA TRP A 250 -14.54 -17.15 11.29
C TRP A 250 -16.02 -17.53 11.41
N SER A 251 -16.60 -17.24 12.56
CA SER A 251 -18.05 -17.31 12.76
C SER A 251 -18.76 -16.24 11.92
N SER A 252 -20.06 -16.42 11.68
CA SER A 252 -20.88 -15.42 10.98
C SER A 252 -20.89 -14.06 11.70
N GLN A 253 -20.74 -14.06 13.04
CA GLN A 253 -20.62 -12.83 13.82
C GLN A 253 -19.28 -12.13 13.54
N GLU A 254 -18.17 -12.88 13.49
CA GLU A 254 -16.86 -12.31 13.19
C GLU A 254 -16.78 -11.80 11.75
N GLN A 255 -17.31 -12.55 10.78
CA GLN A 255 -17.38 -12.09 9.38
C GLN A 255 -18.13 -10.75 9.27
N ARG A 256 -19.26 -10.60 9.98
CA ARG A 256 -20.00 -9.34 10.02
C ARG A 256 -19.18 -8.22 10.67
N ALA A 257 -18.49 -8.50 11.79
CA ALA A 257 -17.64 -7.52 12.46
C ALA A 257 -16.47 -7.05 11.57
N GLN A 258 -15.83 -7.97 10.84
CA GLN A 258 -14.74 -7.66 9.90
C GLN A 258 -15.24 -6.82 8.72
N LEU A 259 -16.42 -7.15 8.18
CA LEU A 259 -17.05 -6.41 7.10
C LEU A 259 -17.31 -4.95 7.52
N GLU A 260 -17.95 -4.74 8.67
CA GLU A 260 -18.25 -3.38 9.17
C GLU A 260 -16.98 -2.56 9.44
N LYS A 261 -15.97 -3.16 10.09
CA LYS A 261 -14.68 -2.50 10.36
C LYS A 261 -13.99 -2.08 9.06
N ALA A 262 -13.96 -2.96 8.07
CA ALA A 262 -13.32 -2.65 6.80
C ALA A 262 -14.10 -1.61 5.97
N ARG A 263 -15.45 -1.61 6.02
CA ARG A 263 -16.25 -0.54 5.43
C ARG A 263 -15.96 0.80 6.07
N GLN A 264 -15.95 0.85 7.40
CA GLN A 264 -15.64 2.08 8.14
C GLN A 264 -14.23 2.60 7.79
N PHE A 265 -13.24 1.71 7.66
CA PHE A 265 -11.90 2.09 7.22
C PHE A 265 -11.90 2.72 5.82
N ILE A 266 -12.58 2.11 4.85
CA ILE A 266 -12.69 2.65 3.48
C ILE A 266 -13.40 4.01 3.50
N ASP A 267 -14.47 4.14 4.26
CA ASP A 267 -15.32 5.33 4.29
C ASP A 267 -14.63 6.52 4.94
N VAL A 268 -13.95 6.28 6.08
CA VAL A 268 -13.35 7.32 6.91
C VAL A 268 -11.90 7.57 6.54
N GLU A 269 -11.08 6.52 6.54
CA GLU A 269 -9.62 6.67 6.41
C GLU A 269 -9.18 6.83 4.96
N MET A 270 -9.87 6.18 4.02
CA MET A 270 -9.55 6.27 2.58
C MET A 270 -10.34 7.37 1.86
N GLY A 271 -11.08 8.19 2.61
CA GLY A 271 -11.65 9.46 2.13
C GLY A 271 -12.90 9.35 1.25
N GLN A 272 -13.60 8.22 1.21
CA GLN A 272 -14.84 8.11 0.43
C GLN A 272 -15.93 9.07 0.94
N LEU A 273 -16.08 9.25 2.25
CA LEU A 273 -17.00 10.24 2.80
C LEU A 273 -16.57 11.67 2.46
N ALA A 274 -15.27 11.96 2.46
CA ALA A 274 -14.76 13.27 2.05
C ALA A 274 -15.08 13.56 0.56
N LYS A 275 -14.94 12.55 -0.31
CA LYS A 275 -15.32 12.64 -1.73
C LYS A 275 -16.82 12.85 -1.92
N GLN A 276 -17.66 12.12 -1.18
CA GLN A 276 -19.11 12.27 -1.23
C GLN A 276 -19.54 13.67 -0.78
N ASN A 277 -18.97 14.17 0.32
CA ASN A 277 -19.25 15.50 0.85
C ASN A 277 -18.78 16.62 -0.09
N ALA A 278 -17.63 16.46 -0.74
CA ALA A 278 -17.14 17.40 -1.75
C ALA A 278 -18.08 17.42 -2.98
N ALA A 279 -18.48 16.26 -3.48
CA ALA A 279 -19.39 16.14 -4.63
C ALA A 279 -20.79 16.71 -4.34
N SER A 280 -21.32 16.53 -3.13
CA SER A 280 -22.63 17.08 -2.74
C SER A 280 -22.63 18.61 -2.58
N ASN A 281 -21.47 19.23 -2.35
CA ASN A 281 -21.33 20.67 -2.20
C ASN A 281 -21.12 21.40 -3.54
N VAL A 282 -20.98 20.67 -4.66
CA VAL A 282 -20.92 21.27 -5.99
C VAL A 282 -22.35 21.58 -6.45
N SER A 283 -22.69 22.87 -6.48
CA SER A 283 -23.95 23.34 -7.06
C SER A 283 -23.92 23.14 -8.58
N LEU A 284 -24.80 22.27 -9.08
CA LEU A 284 -25.00 22.04 -10.52
C LEU A 284 -25.61 23.31 -11.15
N ASN A 285 -24.76 24.21 -11.67
CA ASN A 285 -25.21 25.26 -12.57
C ASN A 285 -25.47 24.67 -13.96
N LEU A 286 -26.69 24.16 -14.15
CA LEU A 286 -27.21 23.83 -15.48
C LEU A 286 -27.68 25.11 -16.15
N THR A 287 -26.78 25.83 -16.82
CA THR A 287 -27.16 26.85 -17.79
C THR A 287 -27.58 26.15 -19.09
N LYS A 288 -28.83 26.38 -19.50
CA LYS A 288 -29.40 25.94 -20.79
C LYS A 288 -28.76 26.64 -21.97
#